data_AF-A0A1G8C447-F1
#
_entry.id   AF-A0A1G8C447-F1
#
_cell.length_a   1.000
_cell.length_b   1.000
_cell.length_c   1.000
_cell.angle_alpha   90.00
_cell.angle_beta   90.00
_cell.angle_gamma   90.00
#
_symmetry.space_group_name_H-M   'P 1'
#
loop_
_entity.id
_entity.type
_entity.pdbx_description
1 polymer ?
#
loop_
_entity_poly.entity_id
_entity_poly.type
_entity_poly.pdbx_seq_one_letter_code
_entity_poly.pdbx_strand_id
1 'polypeptide(L)'
;MFTRREAAIRLDIPVEMAQRHGIPATISDAAIGALEAEPPAWLVQSRANRRPGARPVWMRLECVVCGLEEWERPKKWWPEFTMLVCDRHDPSEAPRRAAGTVRSEVDGVGTRFVGIVDSPA
;
A
#
# COMPACT_ATOMS: atom_id res chain seq x y z
N MET A 1 -14.51 -14.96 0.06
CA MET A 1 -15.20 -13.69 -0.32
C MET A 1 -14.30 -12.56 0.12
N PHE A 2 -14.32 -11.44 -0.60
CA PHE A 2 -13.59 -10.22 -0.29
C PHE A 2 -14.55 -9.14 0.16
N THR A 3 -14.12 -8.31 1.10
CA THR A 3 -14.75 -7.04 1.43
C THR A 3 -14.57 -6.03 0.28
N ARG A 4 -15.38 -4.97 0.28
CA ARG A 4 -15.21 -3.85 -0.67
C ARG A 4 -13.82 -3.23 -0.62
N ARG A 5 -13.22 -3.13 0.57
CA ARG A 5 -11.87 -2.57 0.74
C ARG A 5 -10.83 -3.47 0.08
N GLU A 6 -10.90 -4.77 0.28
CA GLU A 6 -9.97 -5.72 -0.36
C GLU A 6 -10.16 -5.75 -1.88
N ALA A 7 -11.40 -5.66 -2.37
CA ALA A 7 -11.67 -5.50 -3.79
C ALA A 7 -11.08 -4.20 -4.35
N ALA A 8 -11.16 -3.10 -3.61
CA ALA A 8 -10.57 -1.82 -3.98
C ALA A 8 -9.02 -1.88 -4.01
N ILE A 9 -8.40 -2.60 -3.07
CA ILE A 9 -6.95 -2.88 -3.08
C ILE A 9 -6.57 -3.65 -4.34
N ARG A 10 -7.28 -4.75 -4.62
CA ARG A 10 -7.00 -5.61 -5.78
C ARG A 10 -7.15 -4.89 -7.12
N LEU A 11 -8.21 -4.11 -7.27
CA LEU A 11 -8.43 -3.29 -8.47
C LEU A 11 -7.56 -2.03 -8.50
N ASP A 12 -6.83 -1.77 -7.41
CA ASP A 12 -6.00 -0.60 -7.13
C ASP A 12 -6.75 0.73 -7.37
N ILE A 13 -7.94 0.84 -6.77
CA ILE A 13 -8.80 2.02 -6.80
C ILE A 13 -9.12 2.50 -5.38
N PRO A 14 -9.48 3.77 -5.17
CA PRO A 14 -9.95 4.23 -3.86
C PRO A 14 -11.25 3.51 -3.44
N VAL A 15 -11.48 3.31 -2.14
CA VAL A 15 -12.72 2.68 -1.63
C VAL A 15 -13.96 3.48 -2.06
N GLU A 16 -13.84 4.80 -2.13
CA GLU A 16 -14.92 5.71 -2.54
C GLU A 16 -15.31 5.46 -4.01
N MET A 17 -14.33 5.10 -4.84
CA MET A 17 -14.55 4.75 -6.24
C MET A 17 -15.23 3.38 -6.37
N ALA A 18 -14.79 2.39 -5.59
CA ALA A 18 -15.46 1.10 -5.48
C ALA A 18 -16.93 1.26 -5.07
N GLN A 19 -17.21 2.10 -4.07
CA GLN A 19 -18.58 2.40 -3.64
C GLN A 19 -19.39 3.11 -4.72
N ARG A 20 -18.83 4.16 -5.35
CA ARG A 20 -19.50 4.94 -6.40
C ARG A 20 -19.91 4.09 -7.61
N HIS A 21 -19.10 3.10 -7.97
CA HIS A 21 -19.35 2.23 -9.12
C HIS A 21 -20.07 0.92 -8.73
N GLY A 22 -20.64 0.85 -7.52
CA GLY A 22 -21.56 -0.22 -7.14
C GLY A 22 -20.90 -1.53 -6.72
N ILE A 23 -19.61 -1.53 -6.35
CA ILE A 23 -18.99 -2.73 -5.76
C ILE A 23 -19.69 -3.00 -4.40
N PRO A 24 -20.29 -4.20 -4.21
CA PRO A 24 -21.02 -4.53 -3.00
C PRO A 24 -20.12 -4.56 -1.77
N ALA A 25 -20.72 -4.60 -0.57
CA ALA A 25 -19.97 -4.64 0.69
C ALA A 25 -19.02 -5.86 0.76
N THR A 26 -19.46 -6.95 0.14
CA THR A 26 -18.67 -8.17 -0.05
C THR A 26 -18.87 -8.68 -1.48
N ILE A 27 -17.80 -9.15 -2.11
CA ILE A 27 -17.76 -9.64 -3.50
C ILE A 27 -16.96 -10.95 -3.57
N SER A 28 -17.26 -11.83 -4.52
CA SER A 28 -16.50 -13.06 -4.72
C SER A 28 -15.20 -12.80 -5.49
N ASP A 29 -14.22 -13.69 -5.35
CA ASP A 29 -12.99 -13.65 -6.14
C ASP A 29 -13.29 -13.69 -7.65
N ALA A 30 -14.19 -14.59 -8.06
CA ALA A 30 -14.62 -14.73 -9.45
C ALA A 30 -15.24 -13.45 -10.03
N ALA A 31 -16.03 -12.72 -9.24
CA ALA A 31 -16.62 -11.45 -9.70
C ALA A 31 -15.57 -10.33 -9.80
N ILE A 32 -14.56 -10.30 -8.92
CA ILE A 32 -13.42 -9.38 -9.11
C ILE A 32 -12.63 -9.76 -10.36
N GLY A 33 -12.36 -11.06 -10.56
CA GLY A 33 -11.69 -11.56 -11.75
C GLY A 33 -12.41 -11.20 -13.05
N ALA A 34 -13.75 -11.22 -13.06
CA ALA A 34 -14.54 -10.76 -14.19
C ALA A 34 -14.35 -9.25 -14.47
N LEU A 35 -14.29 -8.41 -13.44
CA LEU A 35 -13.97 -6.98 -13.58
C LEU A 35 -12.54 -6.74 -14.08
N GLU A 36 -11.60 -7.65 -13.78
CA GLU A 36 -10.23 -7.56 -14.27
C GLU A 36 -10.12 -8.01 -15.74
N ALA A 37 -10.81 -9.08 -16.10
CA ALA A 37 -10.81 -9.66 -17.45
C ALA A 37 -11.58 -8.77 -18.46
N GLU A 38 -12.73 -8.25 -18.07
CA GLU A 38 -13.58 -7.38 -18.88
C GLU A 38 -13.80 -6.05 -18.15
N PRO A 39 -12.77 -5.18 -18.08
CA PRO A 39 -12.83 -3.98 -17.27
C PRO A 39 -13.87 -3.00 -17.82
N PRO A 40 -14.81 -2.53 -16.99
CA PRO A 40 -15.77 -1.52 -17.41
C PRO A 40 -15.05 -0.20 -17.74
N ALA A 41 -15.69 0.64 -18.56
CA ALA A 41 -15.11 1.89 -19.06
C ALA A 41 -14.53 2.79 -17.95
N TRP A 42 -15.19 2.86 -16.79
CA TRP A 42 -14.71 3.66 -15.65
C TRP A 42 -13.38 3.14 -15.08
N LEU A 43 -13.16 1.82 -15.07
CA LEU A 43 -11.94 1.21 -14.55
C LEU A 43 -10.79 1.39 -15.54
N VAL A 44 -11.09 1.24 -16.85
CA VAL A 44 -10.15 1.56 -17.93
C VAL A 44 -9.71 3.02 -17.84
N GLN A 45 -10.64 3.95 -17.72
CA GLN A 45 -10.34 5.38 -17.61
C GLN A 45 -9.53 5.69 -16.35
N SER A 46 -9.87 5.10 -15.22
CA SER A 46 -9.13 5.29 -13.96
C SER A 46 -7.66 4.90 -14.10
N ARG A 47 -7.40 3.75 -14.73
CA ARG A 47 -6.04 3.26 -15.00
C ARG A 47 -5.32 4.17 -16.00
N ALA A 48 -5.99 4.61 -17.06
CA ALA A 48 -5.43 5.52 -18.06
C ALA A 48 -5.07 6.90 -17.47
N ASN A 49 -5.80 7.37 -16.46
CA ASN A 49 -5.53 8.65 -15.80
C ASN A 49 -4.28 8.63 -14.89
N ARG A 50 -3.66 7.48 -14.67
CA ARG A 50 -2.45 7.39 -13.85
C ARG A 50 -1.26 7.93 -14.62
N ARG A 51 -0.57 8.90 -14.02
CA ARG A 51 0.69 9.41 -14.58
C ARG A 51 1.74 8.30 -14.58
N PRO A 52 2.62 8.24 -15.60
CA PRO A 52 3.80 7.37 -15.56
C PRO A 52 4.61 7.62 -14.28
N GLY A 53 4.99 6.55 -13.58
CA GLY A 53 5.73 6.63 -12.31
C GLY A 53 4.89 7.11 -11.10
N ALA A 54 3.57 7.28 -11.23
CA ALA A 54 2.72 7.57 -10.08
C ALA A 54 2.71 6.40 -9.10
N ARG A 55 2.68 6.72 -7.80
CA ARG A 55 2.47 5.73 -6.74
C ARG A 55 1.14 4.98 -6.96
N PRO A 56 1.07 3.68 -6.62
CA PRO A 56 -0.18 2.97 -6.60
C PRO A 56 -1.15 3.62 -5.61
N VAL A 57 -2.45 3.34 -5.78
CA VAL A 57 -3.45 3.85 -4.82
C VAL A 57 -3.24 3.21 -3.46
N TRP A 58 -2.84 1.94 -3.44
CA TRP A 58 -2.51 1.18 -2.25
C TRP A 58 -1.06 0.72 -2.25
N MET A 59 -0.43 0.80 -1.09
CA MET A 59 0.91 0.26 -0.83
C MET A 59 0.81 -0.80 0.26
N ARG A 60 1.47 -1.94 0.07
CA ARG A 60 1.66 -2.93 1.13
C ARG A 60 2.77 -2.46 2.04
N LEU A 61 2.44 -2.27 3.30
CA LEU A 61 3.36 -2.08 4.41
C LEU A 61 3.63 -3.46 5.00
N GLU A 62 4.89 -3.81 5.20
CA GLU A 62 5.28 -5.11 5.75
C GLU A 62 6.41 -4.90 6.76
N CYS A 63 6.25 -5.44 7.96
CA CYS A 63 7.27 -5.35 8.99
C CYS A 63 8.42 -6.27 8.63
N VAL A 64 9.63 -5.72 8.50
CA VAL A 64 10.83 -6.50 8.16
C VAL A 64 11.23 -7.52 9.24
N VAL A 65 10.72 -7.38 10.47
CA VAL A 65 11.06 -8.26 11.61
C VAL A 65 10.09 -9.44 11.72
N CYS A 66 8.77 -9.19 11.68
CA CYS A 66 7.77 -10.23 11.94
C CYS A 66 6.80 -10.49 10.78
N GLY A 67 6.92 -9.77 9.65
CA GLY A 67 6.05 -9.93 8.49
C GLY A 67 4.61 -9.44 8.67
N LEU A 68 4.32 -8.66 9.72
CA LEU A 68 3.00 -8.02 9.87
C LEU A 68 2.72 -7.14 8.65
N GLU A 69 1.56 -7.32 8.03
CA GLU A 69 1.15 -6.57 6.85
C GLU A 69 0.01 -5.59 7.11
N GLU A 70 0.05 -4.46 6.41
CA GLU A 70 -1.05 -3.52 6.29
C GLU A 70 -1.09 -2.96 4.87
N TRP A 71 -2.29 -2.75 4.32
CA TRP A 71 -2.46 -2.01 3.07
C TRP A 71 -2.89 -0.60 3.37
N GLU A 72 -2.15 0.41 2.94
CA GLU A 72 -2.46 1.82 3.20
C GLU A 72 -2.30 2.67 1.94
N ARG A 73 -3.04 3.78 1.86
CA ARG A 73 -2.87 4.75 0.79
C ARG A 73 -1.63 5.62 1.07
N PRO A 74 -0.60 5.61 0.21
CA PRO A 74 0.64 6.32 0.47
C PRO A 74 0.39 7.82 0.57
N LYS A 75 0.99 8.47 1.56
CA LYS A 75 0.85 9.92 1.76
C LYS A 75 1.89 10.67 0.93
N LYS A 76 1.58 11.92 0.57
CA LYS A 76 2.48 12.78 -0.22
C LYS A 76 3.83 13.01 0.48
N TRP A 77 3.83 13.06 1.80
CA TRP A 77 5.01 13.33 2.62
C TRP A 77 5.85 12.08 2.91
N TRP A 78 5.35 10.88 2.61
CA TRP A 78 6.13 9.65 2.82
C TRP A 78 7.33 9.62 1.86
N PRO A 79 8.56 9.45 2.37
CA PRO A 79 9.73 9.22 1.53
C PRO A 79 9.65 7.85 0.85
N GLU A 80 10.72 7.50 0.13
CA GLU A 80 10.97 6.11 -0.23
C GLU A 80 11.58 5.40 0.99
N PHE A 81 10.85 4.46 1.56
CA PHE A 81 11.31 3.71 2.73
C PHE A 81 12.27 2.61 2.31
N THR A 82 13.36 2.45 3.06
CA THR A 82 14.24 1.29 2.93
C THR A 82 13.59 0.06 3.55
N MET A 83 12.91 0.24 4.68
CA MET A 83 12.20 -0.82 5.40
C MET A 83 11.14 -0.23 6.33
N LEU A 84 10.25 -1.08 6.83
CA LEU A 84 9.21 -0.71 7.77
C LEU A 84 9.28 -1.62 8.99
N VAL A 85 9.01 -1.06 10.17
CA VAL A 85 8.95 -1.78 11.45
C VAL A 85 7.60 -1.49 12.09
N CYS A 86 6.90 -2.52 12.54
CA CYS A 86 5.62 -2.32 13.21
C CYS A 86 5.80 -1.96 14.69
N ASP A 87 4.74 -1.44 15.31
CA ASP A 87 4.67 -1.02 16.72
C ASP A 87 4.96 -2.12 17.76
N ARG A 88 5.17 -3.37 17.33
CA ARG A 88 5.57 -4.50 18.19
C ARG A 88 7.09 -4.65 18.34
N HIS A 89 7.85 -3.94 17.52
CA HIS A 89 9.30 -4.00 17.48
C HIS A 89 9.90 -2.61 17.56
N ASP A 90 11.06 -2.52 18.20
CA ASP A 90 11.88 -1.33 18.18
C ASP A 90 12.53 -1.16 16.80
N PRO A 91 12.60 0.04 16.22
CA PRO A 91 13.29 0.28 14.95
C PRO A 91 14.74 -0.22 14.90
N SER A 92 15.41 -0.34 16.05
CA SER A 92 16.75 -0.92 16.17
C SER A 92 16.81 -2.44 15.94
N GLU A 93 15.69 -3.15 16.01
CA GLU A 93 15.57 -4.58 15.66
C GLU A 93 15.62 -4.80 14.14
N ALA A 94 15.42 -3.76 13.34
CA ALA A 94 15.48 -3.86 11.90
C ALA A 94 16.89 -4.26 11.41
N PRO A 95 17.01 -4.90 10.24
CA PRO A 95 18.30 -5.25 9.66
C PRO A 95 19.30 -4.09 9.68
N ARG A 96 20.56 -4.40 9.98
CA ARG A 96 21.62 -3.40 10.10
C ARG A 96 21.80 -2.66 8.78
N ARG A 97 21.90 -1.32 8.85
CA ARG A 97 22.16 -0.45 7.70
C ARG A 97 23.49 -0.78 7.02
N ALA A 98 23.59 -0.52 5.72
CA ALA A 98 24.83 -0.68 4.97
C ALA A 98 25.93 0.27 5.48
N ALA A 99 27.20 -0.11 5.34
CA ALA A 99 28.32 0.76 5.68
C ALA A 99 28.26 2.06 4.86
N GLY A 100 28.63 3.19 5.49
CA GLY A 100 28.58 4.50 4.83
C GLY A 100 27.17 5.11 4.70
N THR A 101 26.16 4.54 5.36
CA THR A 101 24.82 5.12 5.43
C THR A 101 24.49 5.64 6.83
N VAL A 102 23.58 6.61 6.89
CA VAL A 102 22.89 7.09 8.09
C VAL A 102 21.44 6.62 8.06
N ARG A 103 20.89 6.31 9.23
CA ARG A 103 19.50 5.88 9.40
C ARG A 103 18.68 7.00 9.98
N SER A 104 17.51 7.25 9.40
CA SER A 104 16.46 8.10 9.96
C SER A 104 15.14 7.34 10.05
N GLU A 105 14.34 7.75 11.02
CA GLU A 105 13.03 7.16 11.32
C GLU A 105 11.93 8.15 10.96
N VAL A 106 10.81 7.62 10.49
CA VAL A 106 9.65 8.37 10.03
C VAL A 106 8.41 7.79 10.71
N ASP A 107 7.89 8.52 11.67
CA ASP A 107 6.67 8.14 12.38
C ASP A 107 5.41 8.34 11.55
N GLY A 108 4.30 7.76 11.99
CA GLY A 108 2.97 7.98 11.40
C GLY A 108 2.79 7.30 10.03
N VAL A 109 3.49 6.18 9.81
CA VAL A 109 3.33 5.35 8.61
C VAL A 109 2.28 4.28 8.90
N GLY A 110 1.28 4.15 8.02
CA GLY A 110 0.15 3.26 8.26
C GLY A 110 -0.59 3.60 9.55
N THR A 111 -1.19 2.57 10.15
CA THR A 111 -1.76 2.67 11.49
C THR A 111 -0.77 2.30 12.58
N ARG A 112 0.27 1.52 12.25
CA ARG A 112 1.15 0.86 13.23
C ARG A 112 2.62 0.75 12.80
N PHE A 113 3.10 1.58 11.87
CA PHE A 113 4.46 1.46 11.36
C PHE A 113 5.33 2.70 11.60
N VAL A 114 6.60 2.45 11.84
CA VAL A 114 7.70 3.39 11.70
C VAL A 114 8.43 3.07 10.39
N GLY A 115 8.60 4.07 9.55
CA GLY A 115 9.39 3.97 8.34
C GLY A 115 10.87 4.20 8.61
N ILE A 116 11.73 3.37 8.05
CA ILE A 116 13.18 3.54 8.12
C ILE A 116 13.69 3.99 6.75
N VAL A 117 14.55 5.01 6.75
CA VAL A 117 15.28 5.50 5.59
C VAL A 117 16.77 5.43 5.88
N ASP A 118 17.46 4.54 5.17
CA ASP A 118 18.92 4.49 5.14
C ASP A 118 19.39 5.29 3.92
N SER A 119 20.11 6.39 4.15
CA SER A 119 20.65 7.28 3.12
C SER A 119 22.17 7.39 3.23
N PRO A 120 22.90 7.75 2.15
CA PRO A 120 24.34 8.04 2.24
C PRO A 120 24.65 9.05 3.36
N ALA A 121 25.74 8.81 4.09
CA ALA A 121 26.22 9.66 5.18
C ALA A 121 26.81 10.99 4.71
#